data_AF-A0A4Z0KPZ1-F1
#
_entry.id   AF-A0A4Z0KPZ1-F1
#
_cell.length_a   1.000
_cell.length_b   1.000
_cell.length_c   1.000
_cell.angle_alpha   90.00
_cell.angle_beta   90.00
_cell.angle_gamma   90.00
#
_symmetry.space_group_name_H-M   'P 1'
#
loop_
_entity.id
_entity.type
_entity.pdbx_description
1 polymer ?
#
loop_
_entity_poly.entity_id
_entity_poly.type
_entity_poly.pdbx_seq_one_letter_code
_entity_poly.pdbx_strand_id
1 'polypeptide(L)' 'MDNFSLLTTPWLPVRVKDGSTGKLDPVNLEYENVVV' A
#
# COMPACT_ATOMS: atom_id res chain seq x y z
N MET A 1 -11.97 -18.56 -8.96
CA MET A 1 -12.28 -17.44 -8.06
C MET A 1 -10.94 -16.94 -7.59
N ASP A 2 -10.54 -15.74 -8.01
CA ASP A 2 -9.22 -15.21 -7.68
C ASP A 2 -9.19 -14.89 -6.18
N ASN A 3 -8.21 -15.45 -5.48
CA ASN A 3 -8.08 -15.29 -4.04
C ASN A 3 -7.57 -13.88 -3.74
N PHE A 4 -8.40 -13.04 -3.12
CA PHE A 4 -8.03 -11.69 -2.71
C PHE A 4 -7.58 -11.70 -1.25
N SER A 5 -6.29 -11.44 -1.04
CA SER A 5 -5.68 -11.41 0.29
C SER A 5 -5.53 -9.98 0.76
N LEU A 6 -6.19 -9.63 1.87
CA LEU A 6 -6.05 -8.30 2.46
C LEU A 6 -4.63 -8.00 2.94
N LEU A 7 -3.78 -9.01 3.12
CA LEU A 7 -2.41 -8.82 3.60
C LEU A 7 -1.41 -8.67 2.46
N THR A 8 -1.65 -9.34 1.33
CA THR A 8 -0.66 -9.45 0.24
C THR A 8 -1.15 -8.91 -1.09
N THR A 9 -2.42 -8.53 -1.21
CA THR A 9 -2.94 -7.83 -2.40
C THR A 9 -2.88 -6.32 -2.17
N PRO A 10 -2.31 -5.53 -3.09
CA PRO A 10 -2.31 -4.07 -2.94
C PRO A 10 -3.72 -3.48 -3.04
N TRP A 11 -4.19 -2.90 -1.95
CA TRP A 11 -5.53 -2.29 -1.88
C TRP A 11 -5.56 -0.99 -1.09
N LEU A 12 -4.63 -0.81 -0.15
CA LEU A 12 -4.58 0.34 0.73
C LEU A 12 -4.07 1.56 -0.04
N PRO A 13 -4.89 2.61 -0.21
CA PRO A 13 -4.43 3.83 -0.86
C PRO A 13 -3.37 4.50 0.01
N VAL A 14 -2.25 4.88 -0.60
CA VAL A 14 -1.16 5.59 0.07
C VAL A 14 -0.77 6.84 -0.70
N ARG A 15 -0.31 7.84 0.04
CA ARG A 15 0.43 8.97 -0.50
C ARG A 15 1.87 8.84 0.00
N VAL A 16 2.79 8.71 -0.93
CA VAL A 16 4.20 8.56 -0.60
C VAL A 16 4.89 9.93 -0.48
N LYS A 17 6.04 9.97 0.20
CA LYS A 17 6.76 11.23 0.54
C LYS A 17 7.15 12.08 -0.66
N ASP A 18 7.36 11.47 -1.82
CA ASP A 18 7.63 12.16 -3.09
C ASP A 18 6.39 12.85 -3.68
N GLY A 19 5.21 12.71 -3.04
CA GLY A 19 3.94 13.29 -3.44
C GLY A 19 3.13 12.42 -4.40
N SER A 20 3.67 11.29 -4.86
CA SER A 20 2.93 10.35 -5.70
C SER A 20 1.87 9.58 -4.91
N THR A 21 0.89 9.05 -5.63
CA THR A 21 -0.25 8.31 -5.04
C THR A 21 -0.31 6.92 -5.64
N GLY A 22 -0.70 5.93 -4.84
CA GLY A 22 -0.73 4.54 -5.27
C GLY A 22 -1.50 3.64 -4.31
N LYS A 23 -1.39 2.33 -4.53
CA LYS A 23 -1.90 1.31 -3.62
C LYS A 23 -0.76 0.42 -3.18
N LEU A 24 -0.72 0.11 -1.89
CA LEU A 24 0.21 -0.86 -1.32
C LEU A 24 -0.57 -1.96 -0.62
N ASP A 25 0.06 -3.13 -0.53
CA ASP A 25 -0.38 -4.16 0.40
C ASP A 25 0.15 -3.84 1.81
N PRO A 26 -0.56 -4.23 2.87
CA PRO A 26 -0.13 -3.92 4.24
C PRO A 26 1.23 -4.50 4.65
N VAL A 27 1.66 -5.62 4.04
CA VAL A 27 2.95 -6.24 4.38
C VAL A 27 4.12 -5.40 3.88
N ASN A 28 3.98 -4.75 2.73
CA ASN A 28 4.97 -3.84 2.16
C ASN A 28 4.80 -2.38 2.62
N LEU A 29 4.00 -2.13 3.67
CA LEU A 29 3.82 -0.78 4.22
C LEU A 29 5.01 -0.39 5.10
N GLU A 30 6.02 0.21 4.49
CA GLU A 30 7.18 0.73 5.22
C GLU A 30 6.98 2.20 5.63
N TYR A 31 7.30 2.52 6.89
CA TYR A 31 7.18 3.86 7.47
C TYR A 31 7.96 4.94 6.70
N GLU A 32 9.03 4.55 6.00
CA GLU A 32 9.80 5.47 5.19
C GLU A 32 9.04 5.96 3.97
N ASN A 33 8.08 5.19 3.46
CA ASN A 33 7.38 5.49 2.22
C ASN A 33 6.12 6.33 2.45
N VAL A 34 5.44 6.25 3.60
CA VAL A 34 4.09 6.83 3.77
C VAL A 34 4.12 8.16 4.52
N VAL A 35 3.44 9.18 3.99
CA VAL A 35 3.09 10.41 4.73
C VAL A 35 1.67 10.25 5.24
N VAL A 36 1.49 10.39 6.56
CA VAL A 36 0.18 10.35 7.22
C VAL A 36 -0.55 11.67 7.02
#